data_AF-A0A353ZUN4-F1
#
_entry.id   AF-A0A353ZUN4-F1
#
_cell.length_a   1.000
_cell.length_b   1.000
_cell.length_c   1.000
_cell.angle_alpha   90.00
_cell.angle_beta   90.00
_cell.angle_gamma   90.00
#
_symmetry.space_group_name_H-M   'P 1'
#
loop_
_entity.id
_entity.type
_entity.pdbx_description
1 polymer ?
#
loop_
_entity_poly.entity_id
_entity_poly.type
_entity_poly.pdbx_seq_one_letter_code
_entity_poly.pdbx_strand_id
1 'polypeptide(L)'
;THLLASLWHAAPGPKAFGTFVEYTNLVGALSFRKTVEALSHYKLVCIDEFELDDPGDTVLMSRLMRELADAGVKLAATSNTLPGSLGDGRFAAVDFAREIQVLADQFDVIRIDGEDFRHRGLPAAPAPLKNSQLAAQMKAEFDGKTVAEDEFSSLIGHLAGVHPSRYRQLIDGIDGVVWRNVETITEQAVALRFVVLADRLYDKDVPILASGVPFDELFTDEMMHGGYTKKYFRAVSRLTALAREGQNHEPS
;
A
#
# COMPACT_ATOMS: atom_id res chain seq x y z
N THR A 1 -11.43 7.08 -0.99
CA THR A 1 -10.84 8.07 -1.91
C THR A 1 -11.84 8.79 -2.80
N HIS A 2 -12.57 8.16 -3.74
CA HIS A 2 -13.41 8.91 -4.71
C HIS A 2 -14.48 9.82 -4.08
N LEU A 3 -15.19 9.36 -3.05
CA LEU A 3 -16.17 10.20 -2.34
C LEU A 3 -15.51 11.39 -1.63
N LEU A 4 -14.32 11.20 -1.05
CA LEU A 4 -13.55 12.26 -0.42
C LEU A 4 -13.07 13.29 -1.45
N ALA A 5 -12.61 12.84 -2.61
CA ALA A 5 -12.25 13.71 -3.73
C ALA A 5 -13.46 14.51 -4.25
N SER A 6 -14.61 13.86 -4.43
CA SER A 6 -15.86 14.52 -4.83
C SER A 6 -16.30 15.57 -3.81
N LEU A 7 -16.22 15.27 -2.51
CA LEU A 7 -16.50 16.23 -1.44
C LEU A 7 -15.54 17.42 -1.52
N TRP A 8 -14.24 17.15 -1.67
CA TRP A 8 -13.23 18.19 -1.83
C TRP A 8 -13.58 19.08 -3.02
N HIS A 9 -13.89 18.52 -4.19
CA HIS A 9 -14.26 19.30 -5.37
C HIS A 9 -15.51 20.15 -5.17
N ALA A 10 -16.54 19.61 -4.52
CA ALA A 10 -17.81 20.31 -4.27
C ALA A 10 -17.71 21.42 -3.21
N ALA A 11 -16.78 21.30 -2.25
CA ALA A 11 -16.63 22.28 -1.17
C ALA A 11 -16.02 23.62 -1.65
N PRO A 12 -16.45 24.77 -1.07
CA PRO A 12 -15.85 26.05 -1.36
C PRO A 12 -14.44 26.16 -0.77
N GLY A 13 -13.52 26.82 -1.49
CA GLY A 13 -12.16 27.08 -0.99
C GLY A 13 -12.10 28.16 0.11
N PRO A 14 -10.95 28.29 0.79
CA PRO A 14 -9.73 27.47 0.67
C PRO A 14 -9.88 26.05 1.23
N LYS A 15 -9.28 25.04 0.58
CA LYS A 15 -9.42 23.61 0.89
C LYS A 15 -8.13 22.83 0.60
N ALA A 16 -7.82 21.83 1.42
CA ALA A 16 -6.61 21.01 1.32
C ALA A 16 -6.98 19.54 1.16
N PHE A 17 -6.14 18.80 0.45
CA PHE A 17 -6.25 17.35 0.26
C PHE A 17 -4.86 16.75 0.36
N GLY A 18 -4.72 15.67 1.12
CA GLY A 18 -3.47 14.94 1.27
C GLY A 18 -3.72 13.60 1.95
N THR A 19 -2.74 12.72 1.86
CA THR A 19 -2.71 11.44 2.59
C THR A 19 -2.30 11.65 4.05
N PHE A 20 -2.59 10.67 4.91
CA PHE A 20 -2.14 10.68 6.31
C PHE A 20 -0.63 10.95 6.43
N VAL A 21 0.18 10.23 5.64
CA VAL A 21 1.65 10.36 5.63
C VAL A 21 2.13 11.73 5.14
N GLU A 22 1.42 12.36 4.20
CA GLU A 22 1.77 13.70 3.74
C GLU A 22 1.57 14.75 4.84
N TYR A 23 0.52 14.63 5.65
CA TYR A 23 0.30 15.54 6.77
C TYR A 23 1.29 15.33 7.92
N THR A 24 1.67 14.10 8.24
CA THR A 24 2.72 13.87 9.24
C THR A 24 4.06 14.42 8.76
N ASN A 25 4.41 14.23 7.49
CA ASN A 25 5.59 14.83 6.87
C ASN A 25 5.56 16.36 6.87
N LEU A 26 4.40 16.96 6.58
CA LEU A 26 4.21 18.41 6.63
C LEU A 26 4.50 18.96 8.03
N VAL A 27 3.99 18.28 9.07
CA VAL A 27 4.27 18.65 10.46
C VAL A 27 5.76 18.53 10.78
N GLY A 28 6.42 17.47 10.30
CA GLY A 28 7.87 17.31 10.43
C GLY A 28 8.66 18.45 9.77
N ALA A 29 8.22 18.92 8.59
CA ALA A 29 8.89 19.96 7.83
C ALA A 29 8.64 21.38 8.38
N LEU A 30 7.41 21.70 8.80
CA LEU A 30 7.03 23.04 9.22
C LEU A 30 7.06 23.24 10.74
N SER A 31 7.15 22.16 11.52
CA SER A 31 6.73 22.07 12.93
C SER A 31 5.21 22.11 13.11
N PHE A 32 4.76 21.53 14.23
CA PHE A 32 3.36 21.42 14.58
C PHE A 32 2.63 22.77 14.57
N ARG A 33 3.18 23.78 15.25
CA ARG A 33 2.52 25.09 15.41
C ARG A 33 2.33 25.81 14.08
N LYS A 34 3.33 25.79 13.20
CA LYS A 34 3.21 26.41 11.87
C LYS A 34 2.27 25.65 10.96
N THR A 35 2.18 24.32 11.13
CA THR A 35 1.23 23.50 10.35
C THR A 35 -0.20 23.83 10.73
N VAL A 36 -0.49 23.95 12.04
CA VAL A 36 -1.79 24.43 12.53
C VAL A 36 -2.08 25.81 11.95
N GLU A 37 -1.16 26.78 12.10
CA GLU A 37 -1.34 28.13 11.56
C GLU A 37 -1.64 28.14 10.06
N ALA A 38 -0.89 27.38 9.27
CA ALA A 38 -1.09 27.30 7.82
C ALA A 38 -2.44 26.69 7.45
N LEU A 39 -2.88 25.65 8.15
CA LEU A 39 -4.11 24.92 7.85
C LEU A 39 -5.36 25.55 8.48
N SER A 40 -5.23 26.33 9.56
CA SER A 40 -6.37 26.99 10.23
C SER A 40 -7.10 28.02 9.36
N HIS A 41 -6.48 28.47 8.27
CA HIS A 41 -7.14 29.35 7.30
C HIS A 41 -8.03 28.60 6.30
N TYR A 42 -8.02 27.27 6.31
CA TYR A 42 -8.77 26.43 5.38
C TYR A 42 -10.19 26.19 5.88
N LYS A 43 -11.14 26.02 4.95
CA LYS A 43 -12.52 25.63 5.28
C LYS A 43 -12.68 24.13 5.39
N LEU A 44 -11.90 23.37 4.62
CA LEU A 44 -11.93 21.91 4.55
C LEU A 44 -10.51 21.36 4.42
N VAL A 45 -10.20 20.36 5.25
CA VAL A 45 -9.00 19.53 5.14
C VAL A 45 -9.44 18.08 4.95
N CYS A 46 -9.09 17.52 3.79
CA CYS A 46 -9.34 16.13 3.44
C CYS A 46 -8.10 15.29 3.70
N ILE A 47 -8.27 14.16 4.40
CA ILE A 47 -7.21 13.22 4.76
C ILE A 47 -7.53 11.84 4.15
N ASP A 48 -6.83 11.46 3.09
CA ASP A 48 -6.98 10.13 2.50
C ASP A 48 -6.09 9.10 3.22
N GLU A 49 -6.49 7.83 3.17
CA GLU A 49 -5.72 6.71 3.71
C GLU A 49 -5.34 6.88 5.20
N PHE A 50 -6.32 7.23 6.02
CA PHE A 50 -6.14 7.37 7.46
C PHE A 50 -5.82 6.00 8.09
N GLU A 51 -4.56 5.79 8.44
CA GLU A 51 -4.05 4.60 9.12
C GLU A 51 -3.17 4.99 10.32
N LEU A 52 -3.31 4.24 11.42
CA LEU A 52 -2.52 4.44 12.64
C LEU A 52 -1.51 3.30 12.74
N ASP A 53 -0.33 3.51 12.18
CA ASP A 53 0.77 2.56 12.20
C ASP A 53 1.86 2.93 13.22
N ASP A 54 1.84 4.10 13.87
CA ASP A 54 2.79 4.51 14.91
C ASP A 54 2.10 5.34 16.03
N PRO A 55 2.44 5.12 17.32
CA PRO A 55 1.84 5.87 18.43
C PRO A 55 2.14 7.38 18.42
N GLY A 56 3.33 7.78 17.98
CA GLY A 56 3.73 9.18 17.87
C GLY A 56 2.91 9.90 16.81
N ASP A 57 2.77 9.30 15.63
CA ASP A 57 1.93 9.83 14.55
C ASP A 57 0.45 9.89 14.95
N THR A 58 -0.02 8.92 15.73
CA THR A 58 -1.40 8.91 16.26
C THR A 58 -1.68 10.12 17.15
N VAL A 59 -0.81 10.37 18.14
CA VAL A 59 -0.95 11.51 19.04
C VAL A 59 -0.83 12.82 18.28
N LEU A 60 0.13 12.90 17.35
CA LEU A 60 0.37 14.07 16.51
C LEU A 60 -0.87 14.43 15.69
N MET A 61 -1.41 13.46 14.94
CA MET A 61 -2.53 13.67 14.05
C MET A 61 -3.83 13.91 14.81
N SER A 62 -4.07 13.20 15.92
CA SER A 62 -5.21 13.46 16.80
C SER A 62 -5.22 14.89 17.34
N ARG A 63 -4.04 15.38 17.76
CA ARG A 63 -3.90 16.76 18.24
C ARG A 63 -4.06 17.78 17.11
N LEU A 64 -3.45 17.55 15.94
CA LEU A 64 -3.58 18.43 14.79
C LEU A 64 -5.04 18.60 14.38
N MET A 65 -5.77 17.49 14.22
CA MET A 65 -7.18 17.51 13.85
C MET A 65 -8.03 18.28 14.87
N ARG A 66 -7.79 18.09 16.17
CA ARG A 66 -8.49 18.84 17.21
C ARG A 66 -8.25 20.33 17.08
N GLU A 67 -6.99 20.77 16.99
CA GLU A 67 -6.68 22.21 16.88
C GLU A 67 -7.26 22.84 15.60
N LEU A 68 -7.34 22.08 14.51
CA LEU A 68 -8.00 22.54 13.27
C LEU A 68 -9.53 22.61 13.42
N ALA A 69 -10.15 21.61 14.07
CA ALA A 69 -11.58 21.63 14.35
C ALA A 69 -11.95 22.81 15.26
N ASP A 70 -11.15 23.08 16.30
CA ASP A 70 -11.30 24.22 17.21
C ASP A 70 -11.14 25.56 16.46
N ALA A 71 -10.28 25.61 15.43
CA ALA A 71 -10.14 26.75 14.54
C ALA A 71 -11.29 26.89 13.50
N GLY A 72 -12.27 25.98 13.53
CA GLY A 72 -13.45 26.00 12.64
C GLY A 72 -13.25 25.30 11.30
N VAL A 73 -12.11 24.63 11.09
CA VAL A 73 -11.83 23.85 9.89
C VAL A 73 -12.68 22.59 9.88
N LYS A 74 -13.34 22.28 8.76
CA LYS A 74 -14.04 20.99 8.60
C LYS A 74 -13.05 19.92 8.19
N LEU A 75 -13.20 18.73 8.77
CA LEU A 75 -12.35 17.59 8.49
C LEU A 75 -13.16 16.50 7.78
N ALA A 76 -12.53 15.84 6.82
CA ALA A 76 -13.08 14.65 6.19
C ALA A 76 -11.94 13.65 5.97
N ALA A 77 -12.17 12.38 6.30
CA ALA A 77 -11.16 11.35 6.18
C ALA A 77 -11.69 10.08 5.52
N THR A 78 -10.82 9.28 4.93
CA THR A 78 -11.11 7.91 4.51
C THR A 78 -10.23 6.95 5.29
N SER A 79 -10.75 5.79 5.67
CA SER A 79 -9.96 4.73 6.28
C SER A 79 -10.41 3.37 5.79
N ASN A 80 -9.47 2.44 5.70
CA ASN A 80 -9.74 1.03 5.43
C ASN A 80 -10.07 0.22 6.70
N THR A 81 -10.00 0.88 7.85
CA THR A 81 -10.18 0.30 9.18
C THR A 81 -11.27 1.08 9.90
N LEU A 82 -12.13 0.37 10.62
CA LEU A 82 -13.16 1.02 11.43
C LEU A 82 -12.49 1.83 12.55
N PRO A 83 -13.04 2.99 12.97
CA PRO A 83 -12.44 3.81 14.00
C PRO A 83 -12.11 3.06 15.30
N GLY A 84 -12.99 2.17 15.75
CA GLY A 84 -12.77 1.33 16.94
C GLY A 84 -11.75 0.19 16.78
N SER A 85 -11.28 -0.05 15.55
CA SER A 85 -10.26 -1.04 15.20
C SER A 85 -8.96 -0.39 14.71
N LEU A 86 -8.83 0.93 14.79
CA LEU A 86 -7.58 1.60 14.41
C LEU A 86 -6.46 1.12 15.36
N GLY A 87 -5.32 0.73 14.79
CA GLY A 87 -4.22 0.12 15.55
C GLY A 87 -4.35 -1.39 15.78
N ASP A 88 -5.45 -2.04 15.40
CA ASP A 88 -5.59 -3.50 15.56
C ASP A 88 -4.48 -4.25 14.80
N GLY A 89 -3.75 -5.11 15.53
CA GLY A 89 -2.67 -5.95 15.00
C GLY A 89 -1.34 -5.23 14.79
N ARG A 90 -1.22 -3.94 15.14
CA ARG A 90 0.02 -3.16 15.04
C ARG A 90 0.10 -2.18 16.22
N PHE A 91 1.02 -2.47 17.14
CA PHE A 91 1.25 -1.77 18.42
C PHE A 91 0.24 -2.11 19.52
N ALA A 92 0.57 -1.70 20.76
CA ALA A 92 -0.24 -1.87 21.96
C ALA A 92 -1.51 -1.01 21.88
N ALA A 93 -2.39 -1.32 20.92
CA ALA A 93 -3.65 -0.63 20.68
C ALA A 93 -4.51 -0.53 21.95
N VAL A 94 -4.36 -1.51 22.86
CA VAL A 94 -4.97 -1.50 24.19
C VAL A 94 -4.51 -0.29 25.03
N ASP A 95 -3.22 0.05 25.00
CA ASP A 95 -2.65 1.16 25.77
C ASP A 95 -3.04 2.53 25.19
N PHE A 96 -3.44 2.58 23.91
CA PHE A 96 -3.83 3.79 23.17
C PHE A 96 -5.32 3.83 22.79
N ALA A 97 -6.11 2.89 23.30
CA ALA A 97 -7.53 2.76 22.97
C ALA A 97 -8.31 4.04 23.32
N ARG A 98 -7.88 4.76 24.35
CA ARG A 98 -8.47 6.03 24.77
C ARG A 98 -8.27 7.12 23.71
N GLU A 99 -7.05 7.26 23.20
CA GLU A 99 -6.69 8.26 22.20
C GLU A 99 -7.39 7.97 20.86
N ILE A 100 -7.47 6.69 20.49
CA ILE A 100 -8.23 6.23 19.32
C ILE A 100 -9.71 6.57 19.46
N GLN A 101 -10.31 6.33 20.63
CA GLN A 101 -11.72 6.67 20.87
C GLN A 101 -11.95 8.18 20.80
N VAL A 102 -11.10 8.96 21.46
CA VAL A 102 -11.16 10.43 21.45
C VAL A 102 -10.98 11.01 20.04
N LEU A 103 -10.26 10.30 19.18
CA LEU A 103 -10.16 10.64 17.76
C LEU A 103 -11.43 10.25 17.00
N ALA A 104 -11.92 9.03 17.18
CA ALA A 104 -13.13 8.53 16.55
C ALA A 104 -14.35 9.42 16.85
N ASP A 105 -14.46 9.91 18.08
CA ASP A 105 -15.54 10.81 18.53
C ASP A 105 -15.56 12.17 17.81
N GLN A 106 -14.49 12.54 17.09
CA GLN A 106 -14.44 13.76 16.28
C GLN A 106 -15.10 13.59 14.91
N PHE A 107 -15.47 12.37 14.51
CA PHE A 107 -15.99 12.07 13.18
C PHE A 107 -17.37 11.42 13.23
N ASP A 108 -18.26 11.88 12.35
CA ASP A 108 -19.45 11.13 11.97
C ASP A 108 -19.05 10.02 10.99
N VAL A 109 -19.13 8.78 11.44
CA VAL A 109 -18.65 7.62 10.68
C VAL A 109 -19.70 7.16 9.67
N ILE A 110 -19.41 7.35 8.39
CA ILE A 110 -20.22 6.80 7.30
C ILE A 110 -19.53 5.55 6.77
N ARG A 111 -20.15 4.40 6.99
CA ARG A 111 -19.71 3.15 6.38
C ARG A 111 -20.14 3.11 4.93
N ILE A 112 -19.16 3.01 4.04
CA ILE A 112 -19.41 2.82 2.61
C ILE A 112 -19.29 1.32 2.34
N ASP A 113 -20.43 0.64 2.32
CA ASP A 113 -20.50 -0.73 1.85
C ASP A 113 -20.52 -0.71 0.32
N GLY A 114 -19.45 -1.22 -0.28
CA GLY A 114 -19.45 -1.63 -1.69
C GLY A 114 -19.61 -3.15 -1.75
N GLU A 115 -20.11 -3.67 -2.87
CA GLU A 115 -19.88 -5.07 -3.17
C GLU A 115 -18.38 -5.33 -3.06
N ASP A 116 -18.02 -6.21 -2.13
CA ASP A 116 -16.65 -6.58 -1.97
C ASP A 116 -16.25 -7.49 -3.13
N PHE A 117 -15.79 -6.89 -4.23
CA PHE A 117 -15.27 -7.65 -5.36
C PHE A 117 -14.08 -8.55 -4.97
N ARG A 118 -13.56 -8.44 -3.73
CA ARG A 118 -12.60 -9.36 -3.09
C ARG A 118 -13.18 -10.77 -2.83
N HIS A 119 -14.49 -11.00 -2.97
CA HIS A 119 -15.10 -12.34 -2.85
C HIS A 119 -15.14 -13.17 -4.14
N ARG A 120 -14.63 -12.64 -5.26
CA ARG A 120 -14.05 -13.53 -6.26
C ARG A 120 -12.70 -13.91 -5.67
N GLY A 121 -12.52 -15.18 -5.28
CA GLY A 121 -11.21 -15.69 -4.85
C GLY A 121 -10.11 -15.23 -5.80
N LEU A 122 -8.85 -15.24 -5.33
CA LEU A 122 -7.71 -14.84 -6.15
C LEU A 122 -7.85 -15.44 -7.56
N PRO A 123 -7.72 -14.63 -8.63
CA PRO A 123 -7.68 -15.19 -9.96
C PRO A 123 -6.54 -16.21 -9.97
N ALA A 124 -6.82 -17.44 -10.43
CA ALA A 124 -5.81 -18.50 -10.45
C ALA A 124 -4.55 -17.96 -11.12
N ALA A 125 -3.43 -17.99 -10.39
CA ALA A 125 -2.16 -17.54 -10.93
C ALA A 125 -1.81 -18.44 -12.12
N PRO A 126 -1.22 -17.89 -13.20
CA PRO A 126 -0.71 -18.74 -14.26
C PRO A 126 0.32 -19.70 -13.66
N ALA A 127 0.34 -20.94 -14.17
CA ALA A 127 1.30 -21.91 -13.69
C ALA A 127 2.73 -21.37 -13.89
N PRO A 128 3.60 -21.40 -12.86
CA PRO A 128 4.95 -20.91 -12.99
C PRO A 128 5.70 -21.73 -14.05
N LEU A 129 6.61 -21.07 -14.76
CA LEU A 129 7.44 -21.71 -15.77
C LEU A 129 8.43 -22.66 -15.10
N LYS A 130 8.90 -23.68 -15.84
CA LYS A 130 10.06 -24.44 -15.40
C LYS A 130 11.32 -23.60 -15.58
N ASN A 131 12.32 -23.78 -14.72
CA ASN A 131 13.63 -23.12 -14.87
C ASN A 131 14.26 -23.29 -16.26
N SER A 132 14.06 -24.47 -16.87
CA SER A 132 14.54 -24.77 -18.22
C SER A 132 13.84 -23.97 -19.32
N GLN A 133 12.64 -23.45 -19.06
CA GLN A 133 11.84 -22.68 -20.02
C GLN A 133 12.09 -21.17 -19.89
N LEU A 134 12.52 -20.69 -18.72
CA LEU A 134 12.71 -19.26 -18.45
C LEU A 134 13.63 -18.57 -19.46
N ALA A 135 14.78 -19.17 -19.80
CA ALA A 135 15.72 -18.54 -20.73
C ALA A 135 15.13 -18.39 -22.14
N ALA A 136 14.37 -19.38 -22.60
CA ALA A 136 13.71 -19.33 -23.90
C ALA A 136 12.57 -18.30 -23.90
N GLN A 137 11.75 -18.28 -22.85
CA GLN A 137 10.64 -17.33 -22.73
C GLN A 137 11.15 -15.89 -22.56
N MET A 138 12.15 -15.66 -21.72
CA MET A 138 12.77 -14.34 -21.54
C MET A 138 13.27 -13.79 -22.88
N LYS A 139 13.93 -14.63 -23.69
CA LYS A 139 14.38 -14.22 -25.02
C LYS A 139 13.22 -13.91 -25.97
N ALA A 140 12.11 -14.63 -25.88
CA ALA A 140 10.94 -14.39 -26.72
C ALA A 140 10.20 -13.09 -26.36
N GLU A 141 10.03 -12.83 -25.07
CA GLU A 141 9.19 -11.72 -24.55
C GLU A 141 9.94 -10.39 -24.43
N PHE A 142 11.25 -10.48 -24.16
CA PHE A 142 12.06 -9.33 -23.80
C PHE A 142 13.27 -9.12 -24.73
N ASP A 143 13.19 -9.58 -25.99
CA ASP A 143 14.27 -9.35 -26.95
C ASP A 143 14.56 -7.85 -27.13
N GLY A 144 15.82 -7.46 -26.92
CA GLY A 144 16.27 -6.06 -26.99
C GLY A 144 15.79 -5.15 -25.85
N LYS A 145 15.13 -5.68 -24.81
CA LYS A 145 14.68 -4.92 -23.62
C LYS A 145 15.63 -5.07 -22.43
N THR A 146 15.53 -4.17 -21.46
CA THR A 146 16.30 -4.24 -20.21
C THR A 146 15.56 -5.09 -19.18
N VAL A 147 16.11 -6.25 -18.85
CA VAL A 147 15.49 -7.20 -17.93
C VAL A 147 16.31 -7.36 -16.66
N ALA A 148 15.64 -7.31 -15.50
CA ALA A 148 16.24 -7.74 -14.24
C ALA A 148 15.98 -9.23 -14.02
N GLU A 149 17.04 -10.01 -13.93
CA GLU A 149 16.98 -11.46 -13.70
C GLU A 149 17.61 -11.79 -12.35
N ASP A 150 16.80 -12.32 -11.43
CA ASP A 150 17.22 -12.57 -10.04
C ASP A 150 16.82 -13.97 -9.58
N GLU A 151 17.67 -14.57 -8.74
CA GLU A 151 17.24 -15.65 -7.83
C GLU A 151 16.35 -15.05 -6.74
N PHE A 152 15.16 -15.64 -6.55
CA PHE A 152 14.15 -15.05 -5.67
C PHE A 152 14.65 -14.89 -4.23
N SER A 153 15.37 -15.87 -3.70
CA SER A 153 15.98 -15.80 -2.36
C SER A 153 16.99 -14.64 -2.22
N SER A 154 17.73 -14.33 -3.27
CA SER A 154 18.67 -13.19 -3.30
C SER A 154 17.93 -11.85 -3.30
N LEU A 155 16.83 -11.76 -4.06
CA LEU A 155 15.94 -10.59 -4.04
C LEU A 155 15.35 -10.38 -2.63
N ILE A 156 14.76 -11.42 -2.03
CA ILE A 156 14.18 -11.34 -0.68
C ILE A 156 15.23 -10.91 0.35
N GLY A 157 16.43 -11.48 0.30
CA GLY A 157 17.56 -11.07 1.14
C GLY A 157 17.95 -9.61 0.94
N HIS A 158 17.95 -9.11 -0.30
CA HIS A 158 18.24 -7.72 -0.61
C HIS A 158 17.16 -6.76 -0.07
N LEU A 159 15.88 -7.09 -0.26
CA LEU A 159 14.76 -6.26 0.20
C LEU A 159 14.75 -6.08 1.72
N ALA A 160 15.18 -7.09 2.48
CA ALA A 160 15.32 -7.01 3.93
C ALA A 160 16.27 -5.87 4.36
N GLY A 161 17.33 -5.61 3.59
CA GLY A 161 18.32 -4.56 3.86
C GLY A 161 18.02 -3.19 3.24
N VAL A 162 17.11 -3.11 2.25
CA VAL A 162 16.88 -1.87 1.48
C VAL A 162 15.56 -1.20 1.87
N HIS A 163 15.64 0.09 2.21
CA HIS A 163 14.46 0.89 2.55
C HIS A 163 13.52 1.06 1.34
N PRO A 164 12.19 0.85 1.50
CA PRO A 164 11.23 0.87 0.38
C PRO A 164 11.19 2.15 -0.46
N SER A 165 11.59 3.30 0.10
CA SER A 165 11.69 4.56 -0.66
C SER A 165 12.66 4.49 -1.86
N ARG A 166 13.59 3.53 -1.85
CA ARG A 166 14.57 3.32 -2.93
C ARG A 166 14.06 2.40 -4.05
N TYR A 167 12.92 1.72 -3.87
CA TYR A 167 12.45 0.73 -4.85
C TYR A 167 12.10 1.36 -6.19
N ARG A 168 11.67 2.63 -6.21
CA ARG A 168 11.44 3.37 -7.46
C ARG A 168 12.70 3.46 -8.32
N GLN A 169 13.86 3.66 -7.69
CA GLN A 169 15.16 3.71 -8.36
C GLN A 169 15.64 2.31 -8.75
N LEU A 170 15.31 1.29 -7.93
CA LEU A 170 15.66 -0.11 -8.19
C LEU A 170 15.04 -0.63 -9.51
N ILE A 171 13.80 -0.23 -9.79
CA ILE A 171 13.07 -0.64 -11.00
C ILE A 171 13.11 0.42 -12.11
N ASP A 172 14.05 1.37 -12.05
CA ASP A 172 14.15 2.41 -13.06
C ASP A 172 14.82 1.90 -14.33
N GLY A 173 14.20 2.16 -15.49
CA GLY A 173 14.67 1.66 -16.79
C GLY A 173 14.56 0.14 -16.98
N ILE A 174 13.84 -0.58 -16.10
CA ILE A 174 13.58 -2.01 -16.25
C ILE A 174 12.28 -2.22 -17.02
N ASP A 175 12.35 -2.97 -18.11
CA ASP A 175 11.23 -3.27 -19.02
C ASP A 175 10.58 -4.63 -18.72
N GLY A 176 11.21 -5.47 -17.90
CA GLY A 176 10.71 -6.78 -17.50
C GLY A 176 11.51 -7.37 -16.35
N VAL A 177 10.89 -8.27 -15.58
CA VAL A 177 11.58 -8.99 -14.50
C VAL A 177 11.43 -10.49 -14.63
N VAL A 178 12.50 -11.20 -14.27
CA VAL A 178 12.57 -12.66 -14.27
C VAL A 178 12.98 -13.12 -12.88
N TRP A 179 12.12 -13.90 -12.22
CA TRP A 179 12.41 -14.48 -10.91
C TRP A 179 12.54 -15.99 -11.00
N ARG A 180 13.71 -16.48 -10.59
CA ARG A 180 14.01 -17.91 -10.52
C ARG A 180 13.71 -18.43 -9.12
N ASN A 181 13.09 -19.61 -9.06
CA ASN A 181 12.87 -20.36 -7.81
C ASN A 181 12.10 -19.55 -6.77
N VAL A 182 10.98 -18.94 -7.17
CA VAL A 182 10.05 -18.30 -6.24
C VAL A 182 9.64 -19.31 -5.18
N GLU A 183 9.73 -18.88 -3.92
CA GLU A 183 9.38 -19.65 -2.74
C GLU A 183 8.46 -18.82 -1.84
N THR A 184 7.70 -19.49 -0.98
CA THR A 184 6.81 -18.81 -0.03
C THR A 184 7.61 -17.97 0.96
N ILE A 185 7.26 -16.70 1.09
CA ILE A 185 7.89 -15.78 2.04
C ILE A 185 7.33 -16.05 3.43
N THR A 186 8.20 -16.44 4.37
CA THR A 186 7.80 -16.79 5.75
C THR A 186 7.91 -15.62 6.73
N GLU A 187 8.74 -14.61 6.42
CA GLU A 187 9.00 -13.48 7.32
C GLU A 187 8.13 -12.26 7.00
N GLN A 188 7.23 -11.89 7.93
CA GLN A 188 6.24 -10.83 7.70
C GLN A 188 6.87 -9.48 7.33
N ALA A 189 7.98 -9.10 7.97
CA ALA A 189 8.66 -7.83 7.71
C ALA A 189 9.17 -7.75 6.26
N VAL A 190 9.62 -8.86 5.69
CA VAL A 190 10.11 -8.92 4.30
C VAL A 190 8.95 -9.07 3.31
N ALA A 191 7.90 -9.80 3.68
CA ALA A 191 6.68 -9.91 2.89
C ALA A 191 6.05 -8.54 2.62
N LEU A 192 5.96 -7.67 3.63
CA LEU A 192 5.44 -6.31 3.46
C LEU A 192 6.33 -5.43 2.57
N ARG A 193 7.63 -5.63 2.60
CA ARG A 193 8.55 -4.95 1.68
C ARG A 193 8.35 -5.46 0.25
N PHE A 194 8.19 -6.76 0.09
CA PHE A 194 7.88 -7.36 -1.20
C PHE A 194 6.55 -6.84 -1.77
N VAL A 195 5.53 -6.64 -0.93
CA VAL A 195 4.27 -5.96 -1.35
C VAL A 195 4.56 -4.59 -1.95
N VAL A 196 5.43 -3.78 -1.34
CA VAL A 196 5.80 -2.47 -1.90
C VAL A 196 6.51 -2.61 -3.24
N LEU A 197 7.36 -3.63 -3.42
CA LEU A 197 7.98 -3.90 -4.73
C LEU A 197 6.92 -4.27 -5.78
N ALA A 198 6.01 -5.19 -5.44
CA ALA A 198 4.92 -5.61 -6.33
C ALA A 198 4.04 -4.43 -6.76
N ASP A 199 3.74 -3.52 -5.83
CA ASP A 199 3.01 -2.28 -6.11
C ASP A 199 3.76 -1.41 -7.12
N ARG A 200 5.08 -1.27 -6.99
CA ARG A 200 5.89 -0.44 -7.89
C ARG A 200 6.06 -1.03 -9.27
N LEU A 201 6.20 -2.35 -9.37
CA LEU A 201 6.22 -3.05 -10.65
C LEU A 201 4.88 -2.89 -11.38
N TYR A 202 3.77 -3.02 -10.64
CA TYR A 202 2.43 -2.85 -11.18
C TYR A 202 2.15 -1.41 -11.62
N ASP A 203 2.54 -0.41 -10.82
CA ASP A 203 2.38 1.00 -11.17
C ASP A 203 3.15 1.39 -12.46
N LYS A 204 4.11 0.57 -12.90
CA LYS A 204 4.91 0.74 -14.11
C LYS A 204 4.57 -0.26 -15.22
N ASP A 205 3.59 -1.14 -15.01
CA ASP A 205 3.23 -2.22 -15.93
C ASP A 205 4.46 -3.08 -16.36
N VAL A 206 5.31 -3.46 -15.40
CA VAL A 206 6.52 -4.25 -15.67
C VAL A 206 6.18 -5.74 -15.69
N PRO A 207 6.22 -6.44 -16.84
CA PRO A 207 5.81 -7.83 -16.95
C PRO A 207 6.76 -8.77 -16.20
N ILE A 208 6.21 -9.87 -15.70
CA ILE A 208 6.93 -10.84 -14.85
C ILE A 208 6.99 -12.21 -15.52
N LEU A 209 8.16 -12.82 -15.57
CA LEU A 209 8.33 -14.26 -15.76
C LEU A 209 8.85 -14.89 -14.47
N ALA A 210 8.23 -15.97 -14.02
CA ALA A 210 8.61 -16.62 -12.77
C ALA A 210 8.59 -18.15 -12.87
N SER A 211 9.48 -18.79 -12.11
CA SER A 211 9.46 -20.21 -11.81
C SER A 211 9.33 -20.45 -10.30
N GLY A 212 9.01 -21.67 -9.87
CA GLY A 212 8.89 -22.02 -8.45
C GLY A 212 7.44 -22.20 -8.03
N VAL A 213 7.04 -21.65 -6.88
CA VAL A 213 5.65 -21.66 -6.41
C VAL A 213 4.82 -20.62 -7.17
N PRO A 214 3.51 -20.86 -7.38
CA PRO A 214 2.63 -19.85 -7.97
C PRO A 214 2.41 -18.67 -7.01
N PHE A 215 2.05 -17.50 -7.55
CA PHE A 215 1.94 -16.28 -6.74
C PHE A 215 0.82 -16.29 -5.69
N ASP A 216 -0.19 -17.14 -5.85
CA ASP A 216 -1.23 -17.38 -4.84
C ASP A 216 -0.74 -18.22 -3.64
N GLU A 217 0.45 -18.83 -3.73
CA GLU A 217 1.16 -19.51 -2.64
C GLU A 217 2.37 -18.72 -2.13
N LEU A 218 2.49 -17.44 -2.52
CA LEU A 218 3.65 -16.61 -2.19
C LEU A 218 3.73 -16.23 -0.70
N PHE A 219 2.59 -16.08 -0.04
CA PHE A 219 2.50 -15.71 1.37
C PHE A 219 1.92 -16.86 2.18
N THR A 220 2.33 -17.00 3.45
CA THR A 220 1.84 -18.07 4.32
C THR A 220 0.35 -17.90 4.65
N ASP A 221 -0.32 -19.01 4.99
CA ASP A 221 -1.71 -19.00 5.44
C ASP A 221 -1.94 -18.05 6.62
N GLU A 222 -0.99 -17.97 7.56
CA GLU A 222 -1.06 -17.06 8.70
C GLU A 222 -1.09 -15.59 8.25
N MET A 223 -0.23 -15.21 7.29
CA MET A 223 -0.20 -13.87 6.72
C MET A 223 -1.51 -13.55 5.99
N MET A 224 -2.04 -14.52 5.24
CA MET A 224 -3.27 -14.40 4.46
C MET A 224 -4.54 -14.31 5.31
N HIS A 225 -4.44 -14.60 6.61
CA HIS A 225 -5.53 -14.42 7.58
C HIS A 225 -5.19 -13.40 8.69
N GLY A 226 -4.05 -12.71 8.58
CA GLY A 226 -3.54 -11.76 9.58
C GLY A 226 -3.96 -10.30 9.35
N GLY A 227 -3.43 -9.38 10.15
CA GLY A 227 -3.75 -7.94 10.10
C GLY A 227 -3.33 -7.19 8.82
N TYR A 228 -2.62 -7.87 7.90
CA TYR A 228 -2.17 -7.32 6.62
C TYR A 228 -2.83 -8.01 5.41
N THR A 229 -3.81 -8.89 5.64
CA THR A 229 -4.50 -9.69 4.61
C THR A 229 -4.80 -8.91 3.32
N LYS A 230 -5.40 -7.72 3.43
CA LYS A 230 -5.73 -6.87 2.27
C LYS A 230 -4.50 -6.52 1.41
N LYS A 231 -3.35 -6.25 2.04
CA LYS A 231 -2.09 -5.91 1.35
C LYS A 231 -1.55 -7.12 0.58
N TYR A 232 -1.62 -8.32 1.16
CA TYR A 232 -1.19 -9.56 0.49
C TYR A 232 -2.09 -9.95 -0.67
N PHE A 233 -3.42 -9.96 -0.49
CA PHE A 233 -4.35 -10.24 -1.59
C PHE A 233 -4.18 -9.26 -2.76
N ARG A 234 -3.95 -7.97 -2.46
CA ARG A 234 -3.66 -6.95 -3.48
C ARG A 234 -2.35 -7.26 -4.23
N ALA A 235 -1.29 -7.60 -3.51
CA ALA A 235 -0.01 -7.95 -4.11
C ALA A 235 -0.13 -9.18 -5.02
N VAL A 236 -0.77 -10.27 -4.55
CA VAL A 236 -0.98 -11.46 -5.38
C VAL A 236 -1.76 -11.13 -6.65
N SER A 237 -2.85 -10.36 -6.54
CA SER A 237 -3.64 -9.95 -7.71
C SER A 237 -2.80 -9.19 -8.75
N ARG A 238 -1.98 -8.24 -8.28
CA ARG A 238 -1.06 -7.45 -9.13
C ARG A 238 0.00 -8.32 -9.79
N LEU A 239 0.65 -9.19 -9.03
CA LEU A 239 1.68 -10.10 -9.55
C LEU A 239 1.10 -11.07 -10.58
N THR A 240 -0.09 -11.62 -10.31
CA THR A 240 -0.80 -12.49 -11.24
C THR A 240 -1.12 -11.77 -12.56
N ALA A 241 -1.53 -10.50 -12.50
CA ALA A 241 -1.77 -9.72 -13.72
C ALA A 241 -0.48 -9.53 -14.53
N LEU A 242 0.61 -9.08 -13.91
CA LEU A 242 1.91 -8.89 -14.58
C LEU A 242 2.51 -10.20 -15.09
N ALA A 243 2.25 -11.32 -14.41
CA ALA A 243 2.67 -12.64 -14.83
C ALA A 243 1.91 -13.13 -16.07
N ARG A 244 0.61 -12.83 -16.17
CA ARG A 244 -0.19 -13.14 -17.37
C ARG A 244 0.25 -12.32 -18.57
N GLU A 245 0.53 -11.05 -18.35
CA GLU A 245 1.09 -10.17 -19.37
C GLU A 245 2.41 -10.75 -19.91
N GLY A 246 3.32 -11.13 -19.00
CA GLY A 246 4.62 -11.71 -19.37
C GLY A 246 4.53 -13.09 -20.04
N GLN A 247 3.54 -13.92 -19.71
CA GLN A 247 3.45 -15.29 -20.25
C GLN A 247 2.55 -15.43 -21.50
N ASN A 248 1.50 -14.63 -21.63
CA ASN A 248 0.42 -14.88 -22.60
C ASN A 248 0.15 -13.73 -23.57
N HIS A 249 0.89 -12.61 -23.52
CA HIS A 249 0.60 -11.41 -24.32
C HIS A 249 -0.85 -10.88 -24.13
N GLU A 250 -1.51 -11.16 -23.01
CA GLU A 250 -2.80 -10.55 -22.70
C GLU A 250 -2.55 -9.16 -22.11
N PRO A 251 -2.91 -8.06 -22.81
CA PRO A 251 -2.83 -6.73 -22.21
C PRO A 251 -3.80 -6.63 -21.03
N SER A 252 -3.34 -5.94 -19.99
CA SER A 252 -4.03 -5.62 -18.73
C SER A 252 -5.30 -4.77 -18.90
#